data_AF-A0A923TLK6-F1
#
_entry.id   AF-A0A923TLK6-F1
#
_cell.length_a   1.000
_cell.length_b   1.000
_cell.length_c   1.000
_cell.angle_alpha   90.00
_cell.angle_beta   90.00
_cell.angle_gamma   90.00
#
_symmetry.space_group_name_H-M   'P 1'
#
loop_
_entity.id
_entity.type
_entity.pdbx_description
1 polymer ?
#
loop_
_entity_poly.entity_id
_entity_poly.type
_entity_poly.pdbx_seq_one_letter_code
_entity_poly.pdbx_strand_id
1 'polypeptide(L)'
;VLGDDITQDEAFAHANDVLKNAVGGIAEIINVPGHVNVDFEDVRTVMGEPGKAMMGTALADGPDRARIAAEQAVACPLLEGIDLSGAKGVLVLITAAKGSLKLSESKLAMNTIRAYASPDAHVIYGTAYDDELGDNIRVTVVATGLSRQGMRRTAPPLQVLQSTLRTGTDNVPFNVPTINNVVGGPGATSVGMGSAQPDYNGMAVPSVWRTNRTQAAAKVDALSSGGMDDFEIPAFLRKQAD
;
A
#
# COMPACT_ATOMS: atom_id res chain seq x y z
N VAL A 1 -8.79 16.14 22.01
CA VAL A 1 -7.54 15.72 22.71
C VAL A 1 -6.99 16.83 23.62
N LEU A 2 -6.90 18.09 23.17
CA LEU A 2 -6.36 19.19 24.00
C LEU A 2 -7.38 20.26 24.43
N GLY A 3 -8.60 20.25 23.87
CA GLY A 3 -9.66 21.22 24.18
C GLY A 3 -9.54 22.52 23.35
N ASP A 4 -10.56 23.38 23.43
CA ASP A 4 -10.63 24.62 22.64
C ASP A 4 -9.90 25.81 23.32
N ASP A 5 -9.56 25.68 24.61
CA ASP A 5 -8.93 26.74 25.41
C ASP A 5 -7.39 26.73 25.40
N ILE A 6 -6.76 25.81 24.65
CA ILE A 6 -5.29 25.70 24.56
C ILE A 6 -4.70 26.82 23.68
N THR A 7 -3.55 27.37 24.09
CA THR A 7 -2.86 28.36 23.25
C THR A 7 -2.23 27.71 22.02
N GLN A 8 -2.03 28.49 20.95
CA GLN A 8 -1.42 27.99 19.72
C GLN A 8 0.00 27.46 19.94
N ASP A 9 0.77 28.10 20.83
CA ASP A 9 2.13 27.69 21.17
C ASP A 9 2.15 26.33 21.90
N GLU A 10 1.23 26.13 22.86
CA GLU A 10 1.08 24.85 23.57
C GLU A 10 0.63 23.73 22.63
N ALA A 11 -0.26 24.02 21.68
CA ALA A 11 -0.70 23.04 20.68
C ALA A 11 0.46 22.59 19.78
N PHE A 12 1.33 23.51 19.34
CA PHE A 12 2.53 23.16 18.57
C PHE A 12 3.59 22.45 19.41
N ALA A 13 3.75 22.83 20.68
CA ALA A 13 4.64 22.13 21.60
C ALA A 13 4.21 20.66 21.74
N HIS A 14 2.91 20.39 21.92
CA HIS A 14 2.39 19.03 21.96
C HIS A 14 2.61 18.26 20.65
N ALA A 15 2.42 18.91 19.49
CA ALA A 15 2.70 18.27 18.20
C ALA A 15 4.20 17.91 18.06
N ASN A 16 5.09 18.81 18.49
CA ASN A 16 6.53 18.57 18.50
C ASN A 16 6.90 17.41 19.43
N ASP A 17 6.26 17.29 20.59
CA ASP A 17 6.48 16.17 21.50
C ASP A 17 6.08 14.84 20.88
N VAL A 18 4.96 14.77 20.15
CA VAL A 18 4.55 13.56 19.43
C VAL A 18 5.59 13.19 18.37
N LEU A 19 6.05 14.17 17.57
CA LEU A 19 7.07 13.94 16.53
C LEU A 19 8.42 13.52 17.12
N LYS A 20 8.83 14.15 18.23
CA LYS A 20 10.05 13.81 18.97
C LYS A 20 9.99 12.37 19.47
N ASN A 21 8.88 11.98 20.10
CA ASN A 21 8.69 10.62 20.57
C ASN A 21 8.65 9.60 19.42
N ALA A 22 8.12 10.00 18.25
CA ALA A 22 8.07 9.13 17.08
C ALA A 22 9.42 8.83 16.47
N VAL A 23 10.20 9.87 16.19
CA VAL A 23 11.55 9.70 15.63
C VAL A 23 12.48 9.11 16.70
N GLY A 24 12.37 9.56 17.95
CA GLY A 24 13.13 9.04 19.08
C GLY A 24 12.92 7.54 19.28
N GLY A 25 11.68 7.07 19.34
CA GLY A 25 11.39 5.65 19.56
C GLY A 25 11.97 4.73 18.48
N ILE A 26 11.92 5.12 17.22
CA ILE A 26 12.50 4.34 16.11
C ILE A 26 14.03 4.44 16.09
N ALA A 27 14.61 5.59 16.47
CA ALA A 27 16.05 5.73 16.54
C ALA A 27 16.64 4.94 17.73
N GLU A 28 15.94 4.94 18.87
CA GLU A 28 16.34 4.28 20.11
C GLU A 28 16.39 2.76 19.97
N ILE A 29 15.43 2.15 19.27
CA ILE A 29 15.38 0.69 19.09
C ILE A 29 16.60 0.12 18.33
N ILE A 30 17.25 0.96 17.51
CA ILE A 30 18.41 0.61 16.69
C ILE A 30 19.71 0.97 17.42
N ASN A 31 19.80 2.21 17.91
CA ASN A 31 21.07 2.79 18.37
C ASN A 31 21.34 2.60 19.87
N VAL A 32 20.30 2.48 20.70
CA VAL A 32 20.50 2.36 22.16
C VAL A 32 20.72 0.88 22.49
N PRO A 33 21.83 0.53 23.16
CA PRO A 33 22.06 -0.84 23.60
C PRO A 33 21.03 -1.23 24.67
N GLY A 34 20.13 -2.14 24.30
CA GLY A 34 19.17 -2.81 25.16
C GLY A 34 19.55 -4.27 25.43
N HIS A 35 18.75 -4.98 26.23
CA HIS A 35 18.88 -6.44 26.31
C HIS A 35 18.32 -7.15 25.06
N VAL A 36 17.40 -6.49 24.35
CA VAL A 36 16.88 -6.93 23.04
C VAL A 36 16.96 -5.75 22.09
N ASN A 37 17.92 -5.80 21.16
CA ASN A 37 18.04 -4.85 20.05
C ASN A 37 17.41 -5.42 18.79
N VAL A 38 16.90 -4.51 17.98
CA VAL A 38 16.40 -4.79 16.64
C VAL A 38 17.43 -4.30 15.65
N ASP A 39 17.66 -5.04 14.57
CA ASP A 39 18.57 -4.60 13.52
C ASP A 39 17.90 -3.63 12.52
N PHE A 40 18.70 -3.03 11.65
CA PHE A 40 18.18 -2.06 10.68
C PHE A 40 17.33 -2.72 9.59
N GLU A 41 17.57 -3.98 9.26
CA GLU A 41 16.84 -4.70 8.21
C GLU A 41 15.41 -5.03 8.65
N ASP A 42 15.24 -5.41 9.92
CA ASP A 42 13.98 -5.62 10.62
C ASP A 42 13.13 -4.34 10.61
N VAL A 43 13.70 -3.21 11.04
CA VAL A 43 13.00 -1.93 11.02
C VAL A 43 12.64 -1.52 9.60
N ARG A 44 13.57 -1.65 8.64
CA ARG A 44 13.32 -1.33 7.24
C ARG A 44 12.19 -2.17 6.66
N THR A 45 12.10 -3.44 7.03
CA THR A 45 11.04 -4.35 6.56
C THR A 45 9.68 -3.92 7.07
N VAL A 46 9.55 -3.65 8.37
CA VAL A 46 8.28 -3.18 8.96
C VAL A 46 7.90 -1.79 8.44
N MET A 47 8.85 -0.86 8.33
CA MET A 47 8.58 0.50 7.86
C MET A 47 8.40 0.61 6.34
N GLY A 48 8.86 -0.39 5.59
CA GLY A 48 8.70 -0.45 4.13
C GLY A 48 7.30 -0.82 3.66
N GLU A 49 6.41 -1.25 4.57
CA GLU A 49 5.05 -1.63 4.24
C GLU A 49 4.23 -0.45 3.70
N PRO A 50 3.68 -0.55 2.47
CA PRO A 50 2.93 0.55 1.87
C PRO A 50 1.59 0.73 2.57
N GLY A 51 1.21 1.98 2.81
CA GLY A 51 -0.07 2.31 3.41
C GLY A 51 0.06 3.43 4.42
N LYS A 52 -0.94 3.53 5.30
CA LYS A 52 -0.83 4.43 6.44
C LYS A 52 0.03 3.79 7.52
N ALA A 53 0.67 4.64 8.31
CA ALA A 53 1.34 4.29 9.53
C ALA A 53 0.69 5.06 10.68
N MET A 54 0.78 4.51 11.88
CA MET A 54 0.23 5.10 13.09
C MET A 54 1.14 4.79 14.27
N MET A 55 1.10 5.64 15.30
CA MET A 55 1.91 5.48 16.49
C MET A 55 1.13 5.84 17.75
N GLY A 56 1.31 5.02 18.78
CA GLY A 56 0.81 5.28 20.11
C GLY A 56 1.90 5.11 21.16
N THR A 57 1.88 5.95 22.19
CA THR A 57 2.77 5.85 23.35
C THR A 57 1.95 5.92 24.63
N ALA A 58 2.37 5.18 25.64
CA ALA A 58 1.78 5.25 26.97
C ALA A 58 2.82 4.97 28.05
N LEU A 59 2.61 5.56 29.22
CA LEU A 59 3.38 5.31 30.43
C LEU A 59 2.45 4.70 31.47
N ALA A 60 2.96 3.71 32.21
CA ALA A 60 2.27 3.16 33.35
C ALA A 60 3.25 2.73 34.45
N ASP A 61 2.73 2.64 35.67
CA ASP A 61 3.41 2.22 36.88
C ASP A 61 2.63 1.11 37.61
N GLY A 62 3.26 0.53 38.63
CA GLY A 62 2.67 -0.52 39.46
C GLY A 62 2.83 -1.96 38.93
N PRO A 63 2.10 -2.94 39.52
CA PRO A 63 2.32 -4.37 39.25
C PRO A 63 1.94 -4.82 37.83
N ASP A 64 0.93 -4.18 37.25
CA ASP A 64 0.37 -4.50 35.92
C ASP A 64 0.83 -3.50 34.85
N ARG A 65 1.85 -2.69 35.16
CA ARG A 65 2.30 -1.56 34.32
C ARG A 65 2.51 -1.93 32.85
N ALA A 66 3.09 -3.10 32.58
CA ALA A 66 3.36 -3.53 31.21
C ALA A 66 2.08 -3.83 30.40
N ARG A 67 1.06 -4.38 31.05
CA ARG A 67 -0.25 -4.64 30.43
C ARG A 67 -0.94 -3.32 30.11
N ILE A 68 -1.02 -2.46 31.12
CA ILE A 68 -1.75 -1.20 31.08
C ILE A 68 -1.11 -0.27 30.05
N ALA A 69 0.21 -0.14 30.05
CA ALA A 69 0.92 0.66 29.05
C ALA A 69 0.70 0.11 27.63
N ALA A 70 0.71 -1.21 27.43
CA ALA A 70 0.44 -1.80 26.12
C ALA A 70 -1.01 -1.55 25.66
N GLU A 71 -2.01 -1.73 26.52
CA GLU A 71 -3.42 -1.44 26.22
C GLU A 71 -3.62 0.04 25.88
N GLN A 72 -3.04 0.94 26.66
CA GLN A 72 -3.14 2.38 26.44
C GLN A 72 -2.40 2.84 25.19
N ALA A 73 -1.24 2.24 24.88
CA ALA A 73 -0.50 2.56 23.66
C ALA A 73 -1.31 2.17 22.41
N VAL A 74 -2.02 1.04 22.44
CA VAL A 74 -2.91 0.58 21.36
C VAL A 74 -4.22 1.39 21.30
N ALA A 75 -4.68 1.92 22.43
CA ALA A 75 -5.89 2.76 22.51
C ALA A 75 -5.61 4.26 22.38
N CYS A 76 -4.40 4.67 21.98
CA CYS A 76 -4.00 6.06 21.91
C CYS A 76 -4.93 6.87 20.98
N PRO A 77 -5.39 8.09 21.35
CA PRO A 77 -6.29 8.90 20.52
C PRO A 77 -5.76 9.23 19.12
N LEU A 78 -4.44 9.18 18.91
CA LEU A 78 -3.82 9.33 17.59
C LEU A 78 -4.16 8.17 16.63
N LEU A 79 -4.82 7.13 17.13
CA LEU A 79 -5.23 5.91 16.43
C LEU A 79 -6.73 5.93 16.05
N GLU A 80 -7.45 7.03 16.29
CA GLU A 80 -8.90 7.09 16.08
C GLU A 80 -9.31 6.76 14.63
N GLY A 81 -10.18 5.76 14.49
CA GLY A 81 -10.72 5.31 13.20
C GLY A 81 -9.79 4.39 12.40
N ILE A 82 -8.71 3.87 13.00
CA ILE A 82 -7.83 2.88 12.38
C ILE A 82 -7.70 1.66 13.31
N ASP A 83 -7.98 0.46 12.78
CA ASP A 83 -7.85 -0.79 13.50
C ASP A 83 -6.47 -1.44 13.24
N LEU A 84 -5.81 -1.89 14.31
CA LEU A 84 -4.53 -2.60 14.24
C LEU A 84 -4.66 -3.99 13.62
N SER A 85 -5.88 -4.54 13.52
CA SER A 85 -6.14 -5.82 12.85
C SER A 85 -5.73 -5.83 11.37
N GLY A 86 -5.65 -4.66 10.74
CA GLY A 86 -5.21 -4.48 9.35
C GLY A 86 -3.73 -4.17 9.19
N ALA A 87 -2.95 -4.07 10.27
CA ALA A 87 -1.52 -3.76 10.21
C ALA A 87 -0.74 -4.96 9.67
N LYS A 88 0.20 -4.69 8.77
CA LYS A 88 1.12 -5.72 8.24
C LYS A 88 2.45 -5.74 8.98
N GLY A 89 2.87 -4.59 9.50
CA GLY A 89 4.05 -4.45 10.32
C GLY A 89 3.70 -3.78 11.63
N VAL A 90 4.28 -4.27 12.73
CA VAL A 90 4.15 -3.67 14.05
C VAL A 90 5.52 -3.64 14.71
N LEU A 91 5.94 -2.46 15.14
CA LEU A 91 7.17 -2.23 15.90
C LEU A 91 6.80 -1.80 17.31
N VAL A 92 7.38 -2.46 18.30
CA VAL A 92 7.14 -2.20 19.72
C VAL A 92 8.45 -1.83 20.40
N LEU A 93 8.51 -0.66 21.01
CA LEU A 93 9.60 -0.27 21.89
C LEU A 93 9.11 -0.27 23.33
N ILE A 94 9.85 -0.98 24.19
CA ILE A 94 9.62 -0.99 25.64
C ILE A 94 10.78 -0.26 26.31
N THR A 95 10.50 0.86 26.96
CA THR A 95 11.49 1.65 27.70
C THR A 95 11.21 1.58 29.19
N ALA A 96 12.25 1.35 29.98
CA ALA A 96 12.17 1.29 31.44
C ALA A 96 13.51 1.66 32.08
N ALA A 97 13.54 1.93 33.38
CA ALA A 97 14.80 2.11 34.09
C ALA A 97 15.66 0.83 34.07
N LYS A 98 16.99 1.02 34.10
CA LYS A 98 17.92 -0.10 34.06
C LYS A 98 17.73 -1.03 35.27
N GLY A 99 17.56 -2.32 35.00
CA GLY A 99 17.35 -3.35 36.04
C GLY A 99 15.92 -3.44 36.58
N SER A 100 14.98 -2.57 36.16
CA SER A 100 13.58 -2.63 36.60
C SER A 100 12.70 -3.48 35.69
N LEU A 101 13.04 -3.62 34.40
CA LEU A 101 12.25 -4.37 33.41
C LEU A 101 12.43 -5.89 33.57
N LYS A 102 11.32 -6.60 33.86
CA LYS A 102 11.30 -8.06 33.97
C LYS A 102 10.93 -8.71 32.64
N LEU A 103 11.48 -9.89 32.36
CA LEU A 103 11.11 -10.67 31.17
C LEU A 103 9.61 -11.00 31.09
N SER A 104 8.97 -11.21 32.26
CA SER A 104 7.53 -11.45 32.35
C SER A 104 6.71 -10.24 31.88
N GLU A 105 7.19 -9.03 32.16
CA GLU A 105 6.54 -7.77 31.76
C GLU A 105 6.63 -7.58 30.25
N SER A 106 7.82 -7.77 29.66
CA SER A 106 8.00 -7.70 28.20
C SER A 106 7.11 -8.72 27.48
N LYS A 107 7.05 -9.97 27.97
CA LYS A 107 6.18 -11.01 27.40
C LYS A 107 4.70 -10.61 27.47
N LEU A 108 4.29 -10.01 28.58
CA LEU A 108 2.90 -9.61 28.78
C LEU A 108 2.52 -8.44 27.86
N ALA A 109 3.36 -7.41 27.75
CA ALA A 109 3.16 -6.31 26.82
C ALA A 109 3.04 -6.82 25.37
N MET A 110 3.95 -7.71 24.95
CA MET A 110 3.94 -8.29 23.61
C MET A 110 2.70 -9.12 23.31
N ASN A 111 2.27 -9.96 24.25
CA ASN A 111 1.05 -10.75 24.10
C ASN A 111 -0.19 -9.85 23.97
N THR A 112 -0.22 -8.75 24.72
CA THR A 112 -1.30 -7.77 24.69
C THR A 112 -1.37 -7.12 23.32
N ILE A 113 -0.26 -6.58 22.80
CA ILE A 113 -0.22 -5.94 21.48
C ILE A 113 -0.55 -6.91 20.36
N ARG A 114 -0.05 -8.16 20.44
CA ARG A 114 -0.32 -9.20 19.45
C ARG A 114 -1.79 -9.60 19.40
N ALA A 115 -2.54 -9.45 20.50
CA ALA A 115 -3.98 -9.71 20.51
C ALA A 115 -4.79 -8.69 19.68
N TYR A 116 -4.25 -7.48 19.48
CA TYR A 116 -4.86 -6.43 18.66
C TYR A 116 -4.33 -6.36 17.23
N ALA A 117 -3.14 -6.93 16.97
CA ALA A 117 -2.54 -6.98 15.64
C ALA A 117 -3.09 -8.13 14.79
N SER A 118 -2.90 -8.04 13.47
CA SER A 118 -3.17 -9.17 12.56
C SER A 118 -2.33 -10.41 12.95
N PRO A 119 -2.88 -11.63 12.88
CA PRO A 119 -2.10 -12.87 13.05
C PRO A 119 -0.92 -12.98 12.08
N ASP A 120 -1.06 -12.37 10.89
CA ASP A 120 -0.05 -12.37 9.83
C ASP A 120 0.87 -11.13 9.88
N ALA A 121 0.73 -10.28 10.90
CA ALA A 121 1.58 -9.10 11.04
C ALA A 121 3.02 -9.49 11.42
N HIS A 122 3.98 -8.84 10.78
CA HIS A 122 5.39 -8.90 11.18
C HIS A 122 5.59 -8.02 12.42
N VAL A 123 5.60 -8.65 13.60
CA VAL A 123 5.73 -7.96 14.88
C VAL A 123 7.17 -8.05 15.38
N ILE A 124 7.79 -6.89 15.57
CA ILE A 124 9.16 -6.75 16.07
C ILE A 124 9.13 -5.96 17.36
N TYR A 125 9.98 -6.33 18.32
CA TYR A 125 10.10 -5.59 19.56
C TYR A 125 11.54 -5.37 19.97
N GLY A 126 11.78 -4.26 20.63
CA GLY A 126 13.06 -3.94 21.25
C GLY A 126 12.87 -3.30 22.61
N THR A 127 13.96 -3.22 23.34
CA THR A 127 14.01 -2.64 24.69
C THR A 127 15.00 -1.49 24.72
N ALA A 128 14.64 -0.38 25.36
CA ALA A 128 15.57 0.70 25.68
C ALA A 128 15.61 0.93 27.20
N TYR A 129 16.70 1.54 27.66
CA TYR A 129 16.85 1.93 29.06
C TYR A 129 16.88 3.43 29.19
N ASP A 130 16.07 3.94 30.11
CA ASP A 130 16.04 5.34 30.51
C ASP A 130 15.85 5.40 32.02
N ASP A 131 16.92 5.81 32.71
CA ASP A 131 16.97 5.86 34.17
C ASP A 131 16.05 6.95 34.76
N GLU A 132 15.60 7.92 33.95
CA GLU A 132 14.65 8.95 34.37
C GLU A 132 13.24 8.39 34.60
N LEU A 133 12.91 7.20 34.07
CA LEU A 133 11.60 6.59 34.25
C LEU A 133 11.36 6.02 35.65
N GLY A 134 12.41 5.70 36.40
CA GLY A 134 12.28 5.02 37.70
C GLY A 134 11.44 3.73 37.61
N ASP A 135 10.32 3.70 38.32
CA ASP A 135 9.40 2.54 38.34
C ASP A 135 8.38 2.54 37.18
N ASN A 136 8.44 3.50 36.27
CA ASN A 136 7.56 3.54 35.11
C ASN A 136 8.07 2.62 34.00
N ILE A 137 7.12 2.11 33.20
CA ILE A 137 7.37 1.53 31.89
C ILE A 137 6.71 2.40 30.84
N ARG A 138 7.43 2.71 29.76
CA ARG A 138 6.89 3.36 28.58
C ARG A 138 6.80 2.34 27.46
N VAL A 139 5.64 2.21 26.85
CA VAL A 139 5.42 1.36 25.68
C VAL A 139 5.07 2.24 24.51
N THR A 140 5.82 2.09 23.43
CA THR A 140 5.62 2.78 22.16
C THR A 140 5.33 1.75 21.09
N VAL A 141 4.20 1.90 20.40
CA VAL A 141 3.77 1.01 19.32
C VAL A 141 3.70 1.81 18.04
N VAL A 142 4.30 1.30 16.98
CA VAL A 142 4.21 1.83 15.62
C VAL A 142 3.64 0.74 14.74
N ALA A 143 2.48 0.99 14.12
CA ALA A 143 1.87 0.06 13.17
C ALA A 143 1.94 0.64 11.75
N THR A 144 2.27 -0.22 10.79
CA THR A 144 2.49 0.12 9.38
C THR A 144 1.73 -0.85 8.46
N GLY A 145 1.62 -0.49 7.18
CA GLY A 145 0.84 -1.29 6.22
C GLY A 145 -0.66 -1.27 6.48
N LEU A 146 -1.15 -0.24 7.18
CA LEU A 146 -2.56 -0.09 7.49
C LEU A 146 -3.32 0.26 6.21
N SER A 147 -4.00 -0.73 5.65
CA SER A 147 -4.84 -0.53 4.48
C SER A 147 -6.25 -0.10 4.91
N ARG A 148 -6.84 0.87 4.20
CA ARG A 148 -8.31 0.99 4.22
C ARG A 148 -8.83 -0.21 3.43
N GLN A 149 -9.25 -1.26 4.13
CA GLN A 149 -10.15 -2.24 3.54
C GLN A 149 -11.34 -1.46 2.94
N GLY A 150 -11.43 -1.42 1.60
CA GLY A 150 -12.55 -0.79 0.89
C GLY A 150 -12.18 0.23 -0.18
N MET A 151 -10.97 0.79 -0.22
CA MET A 151 -10.59 1.70 -1.31
C MET A 151 -9.83 0.95 -2.39
N ARG A 152 -10.50 -0.05 -2.99
CA ARG A 152 -10.12 -0.56 -4.31
C ARG A 152 -10.14 0.68 -5.20
N ARG A 153 -8.98 1.14 -5.68
CA ARG A 153 -8.91 2.17 -6.71
C ARG A 153 -9.66 1.63 -7.92
N THR A 154 -10.95 1.92 -8.02
CA THR A 154 -11.70 1.81 -9.25
C THR A 154 -11.04 2.84 -10.15
N ALA A 155 -10.10 2.39 -10.98
CA ALA A 155 -9.58 3.23 -12.05
C ALA A 155 -10.83 3.75 -12.80
N PRO A 156 -10.99 5.07 -12.98
CA PRO A 156 -12.09 5.56 -13.79
C PRO A 156 -12.02 4.85 -15.14
N PRO A 157 -13.14 4.35 -15.67
CA PRO A 157 -13.12 3.70 -16.98
C PRO A 157 -12.49 4.69 -17.96
N LEU A 158 -11.40 4.29 -18.61
CA LEU A 158 -10.79 5.06 -19.68
C LEU A 158 -11.85 5.23 -20.77
N GLN A 159 -12.53 6.37 -20.74
CA GLN A 159 -13.47 6.74 -21.77
C GLN A 159 -12.62 7.09 -22.99
N VAL A 160 -12.49 6.15 -23.91
CA VAL A 160 -11.88 6.38 -25.21
C VAL A 160 -12.75 7.44 -25.87
N LEU A 161 -12.31 8.70 -25.82
CA LEU A 161 -12.82 9.74 -26.69
C LEU A 161 -12.50 9.27 -28.10
N GLN A 162 -13.48 8.62 -28.73
CA GLN A 162 -13.42 8.21 -30.12
C GLN A 162 -13.09 9.47 -30.90
N SER A 163 -11.84 9.56 -31.36
CA SER A 163 -11.36 10.66 -32.17
C SER A 163 -12.29 10.76 -33.36
N THR A 164 -13.21 11.71 -33.34
CA THR A 164 -13.85 12.21 -34.55
C THR A 164 -12.69 12.67 -35.41
N LEU A 165 -12.35 11.90 -36.44
CA LEU A 165 -11.33 12.23 -37.42
C LEU A 165 -11.66 13.63 -37.96
N ARG A 166 -10.94 14.63 -37.47
CA ARG A 166 -11.05 16.02 -37.89
C ARG A 166 -10.33 16.14 -39.23
N THR A 167 -11.04 15.95 -40.32
CA THR A 167 -10.58 16.39 -41.63
C THR A 167 -10.70 17.90 -41.67
N GLY A 168 -9.58 18.59 -41.92
CA GLY A 168 -9.38 20.03 -41.73
C GLY A 168 -10.16 20.98 -42.66
N THR A 169 -11.32 20.58 -43.16
CA THR A 169 -12.26 21.42 -43.90
C THR A 169 -13.65 20.96 -43.52
N ASP A 170 -14.36 21.80 -42.77
CA ASP A 170 -15.76 21.66 -42.38
C ASP A 170 -16.00 20.55 -41.35
N ASN A 171 -16.02 20.90 -40.07
CA ASN A 171 -16.27 20.00 -38.92
C ASN A 171 -17.71 19.41 -38.91
N VAL A 172 -18.14 18.75 -39.99
CA VAL A 172 -19.40 18.02 -40.07
C VAL A 172 -19.16 16.54 -39.78
N PRO A 173 -19.94 15.90 -38.89
CA PRO A 173 -19.80 14.47 -38.63
C PRO A 173 -20.15 13.67 -39.89
N PHE A 174 -19.20 12.92 -40.45
CA PHE A 174 -19.48 11.96 -41.51
C PHE A 174 -20.10 10.71 -40.89
N ASN A 175 -21.41 10.55 -41.04
CA ASN A 175 -22.14 9.37 -40.58
C ASN A 175 -21.95 8.24 -41.60
N VAL A 176 -20.96 7.38 -41.39
CA VAL A 176 -20.80 6.14 -42.17
C VAL A 176 -22.00 5.24 -41.86
N PRO A 177 -22.83 4.85 -42.85
CA PRO A 177 -23.92 3.92 -42.59
C PRO A 177 -23.31 2.53 -42.33
N THR A 178 -23.20 2.16 -41.05
CA THR A 178 -23.01 0.77 -40.65
C THR A 178 -24.38 0.09 -40.69
N ILE A 179 -24.47 -1.01 -41.43
CA ILE A 179 -25.71 -1.74 -41.75
C ILE A 179 -26.18 -2.54 -40.51
N ASN A 180 -26.57 -1.88 -39.43
CA ASN A 180 -27.07 -2.57 -38.23
C ASN A 180 -28.37 -2.00 -37.65
N ASN A 181 -29.11 -1.19 -38.41
CA ASN A 181 -30.50 -0.85 -38.07
C ASN A 181 -31.48 -1.50 -39.05
N VAL A 182 -31.99 -2.68 -38.69
CA VAL A 182 -33.23 -3.22 -39.25
C VAL A 182 -34.38 -2.48 -38.60
N VAL A 183 -34.91 -1.46 -39.29
CA VAL A 183 -36.26 -0.93 -39.05
C VAL A 183 -37.11 -1.38 -40.23
N GLY A 184 -38.06 -2.26 -39.94
CA GLY A 184 -38.98 -2.82 -40.92
C GLY A 184 -39.95 -1.76 -41.46
N GLY A 185 -40.01 -1.66 -42.79
CA GLY A 185 -41.04 -0.97 -43.55
C GLY A 185 -41.26 -1.73 -44.87
N PRO A 186 -42.51 -1.97 -45.30
CA PRO A 186 -42.78 -2.92 -46.38
C PRO A 186 -42.58 -2.26 -47.75
N GLY A 187 -41.81 -2.93 -48.62
CA GLY A 187 -41.81 -2.66 -50.05
C GLY A 187 -40.50 -2.14 -50.60
N ALA A 188 -39.52 -3.02 -50.80
CA ALA A 188 -38.57 -2.91 -51.91
C ALA A 188 -37.87 -4.26 -52.10
N THR A 189 -38.07 -4.84 -53.27
CA THR A 189 -37.35 -6.01 -53.79
C THR A 189 -35.91 -5.64 -54.14
N SER A 190 -34.91 -6.38 -53.67
CA SER A 190 -33.61 -6.43 -54.36
C SER A 190 -32.92 -7.78 -54.24
N VAL A 191 -32.71 -8.33 -55.42
CA VAL A 191 -31.97 -9.51 -55.85
C VAL A 191 -30.48 -9.43 -55.48
N GLY A 192 -29.92 -10.54 -54.98
CA GLY A 192 -28.71 -11.14 -55.56
C GLY A 192 -27.31 -10.75 -55.06
N MET A 193 -26.50 -11.81 -54.90
CA MET A 193 -25.03 -11.93 -54.97
C MET A 193 -24.20 -11.67 -53.71
N GLY A 194 -23.69 -12.78 -53.18
CA GLY A 194 -22.63 -12.81 -52.20
C GLY A 194 -21.31 -12.27 -52.76
N SER A 195 -20.67 -11.45 -51.93
CA SER A 195 -19.23 -11.25 -51.95
C SER A 195 -18.79 -11.19 -50.49
N ALA A 196 -17.87 -12.09 -50.10
CA ALA A 196 -17.24 -12.01 -48.80
C ALA A 196 -16.39 -10.72 -48.78
N GLN A 197 -16.89 -9.68 -48.12
CA GLN A 197 -16.15 -8.44 -47.96
C GLN A 197 -14.88 -8.69 -47.13
N PRO A 198 -13.72 -8.18 -47.55
CA PRO A 198 -12.53 -8.19 -46.71
C PRO A 198 -12.78 -7.35 -45.46
N ASP A 199 -12.53 -7.94 -44.30
CA ASP A 199 -12.73 -7.28 -43.00
C ASP A 199 -11.51 -6.39 -42.67
N TYR A 200 -11.70 -5.09 -42.81
CA TYR A 200 -10.65 -4.08 -42.58
C TYR A 200 -10.57 -3.61 -41.12
N ASN A 201 -11.41 -4.15 -40.23
CA ASN A 201 -11.54 -3.72 -38.85
C ASN A 201 -10.27 -3.94 -37.99
N GLY A 202 -9.33 -4.75 -38.48
CA GLY A 202 -8.04 -5.01 -37.82
C GLY A 202 -6.85 -4.23 -38.38
N MET A 203 -7.00 -3.39 -39.42
CA MET A 203 -5.84 -2.84 -40.15
C MET A 203 -5.05 -1.79 -39.35
N ALA A 204 -5.67 -1.20 -38.32
CA ALA A 204 -5.08 -0.16 -37.46
C ALA A 204 -4.11 -0.69 -36.39
N VAL A 205 -4.07 -2.02 -36.16
CA VAL A 205 -3.11 -2.67 -35.26
C VAL A 205 -2.08 -3.44 -36.08
N PRO A 206 -0.77 -3.38 -35.76
CA PRO A 206 0.27 -4.12 -36.47
C PRO A 206 -0.06 -5.62 -36.58
N SER A 207 0.37 -6.28 -37.67
CA SER A 207 0.08 -7.72 -37.93
C SER A 207 0.43 -8.64 -36.77
N VAL A 208 1.48 -8.30 -36.03
CA VAL A 208 1.92 -9.00 -34.82
C VAL A 208 0.81 -9.05 -33.76
N TRP A 209 -0.07 -8.06 -33.64
CA TRP A 209 -1.10 -7.99 -32.60
C TRP A 209 -2.44 -8.62 -33.00
N ARG A 210 -2.56 -9.10 -34.26
CA ARG A 210 -3.84 -9.58 -34.82
C ARG A 210 -4.14 -11.07 -34.57
N THR A 211 -3.16 -11.90 -34.21
CA THR A 211 -3.33 -13.36 -34.20
C THR A 211 -3.32 -13.94 -32.78
N ASN A 212 -4.47 -14.36 -32.27
CA ASN A 212 -4.65 -14.85 -30.89
C ASN A 212 -4.21 -16.32 -30.67
N ARG A 213 -3.05 -16.73 -31.18
CA ARG A 213 -2.51 -18.07 -30.90
C ARG A 213 -0.98 -17.99 -30.75
N THR A 214 -0.55 -18.06 -29.48
CA THR A 214 0.83 -18.20 -28.98
C THR A 214 1.84 -17.15 -29.47
N GLN A 215 2.03 -16.07 -28.69
CA GLN A 215 2.91 -14.95 -29.03
C GLN A 215 3.95 -14.62 -27.96
N ALA A 216 4.80 -15.58 -27.61
CA ALA A 216 6.05 -15.25 -26.91
C ALA A 216 7.19 -15.05 -27.92
N ALA A 217 7.35 -15.97 -28.89
CA ALA A 217 8.40 -15.89 -29.90
C ALA A 217 8.35 -14.63 -30.78
N ALA A 218 7.17 -14.28 -31.31
CA ALA A 218 7.00 -13.07 -32.13
C ALA A 218 7.24 -11.77 -31.34
N LYS A 219 7.08 -11.81 -30.01
CA LYS A 219 7.29 -10.67 -29.13
C LYS A 219 8.78 -10.50 -28.79
N VAL A 220 9.50 -11.60 -28.61
CA VAL A 220 10.96 -11.61 -28.43
C VAL A 220 11.67 -11.14 -29.71
N ASP A 221 11.23 -11.63 -30.88
CA ASP A 221 11.80 -11.25 -32.19
C ASP A 221 11.56 -9.77 -32.52
N ALA A 222 10.36 -9.24 -32.22
CA ALA A 222 10.07 -7.81 -32.38
C ALA A 222 10.91 -6.92 -31.47
N LEU A 223 11.20 -7.35 -30.24
CA LEU A 223 12.04 -6.59 -29.29
C LEU A 223 13.52 -6.62 -29.69
N SER A 224 14.01 -7.76 -30.17
CA SER A 224 15.37 -7.91 -30.70
C SER A 224 15.58 -7.04 -31.96
N SER A 225 14.63 -7.08 -32.91
CA SER A 225 14.66 -6.23 -34.11
C SER A 225 14.54 -4.72 -33.82
N GLY A 226 14.00 -4.36 -32.66
CA GLY A 226 13.93 -3.00 -32.14
C GLY A 226 15.24 -2.49 -31.51
N GLY A 227 16.30 -3.30 -31.51
CA GLY A 227 17.62 -2.95 -31.00
C GLY A 227 17.81 -3.22 -29.50
N MET A 228 16.96 -4.06 -28.89
CA MET A 228 17.12 -4.49 -27.51
C MET A 228 18.04 -5.72 -27.45
N ASP A 229 19.04 -5.71 -26.57
CA ASP A 229 19.93 -6.86 -26.40
C ASP A 229 19.21 -8.03 -25.72
N ASP A 230 19.58 -9.27 -26.07
CA ASP A 230 18.92 -10.49 -25.56
C ASP A 230 18.89 -10.58 -24.03
N PHE A 231 19.85 -9.96 -23.35
CA PHE A 231 19.93 -9.92 -21.88
C PHE A 231 18.89 -8.99 -21.24
N GLU A 232 18.46 -7.97 -21.97
CA GLU A 232 17.48 -6.98 -21.50
C GLU A 232 16.04 -7.44 -21.69
N ILE A 233 15.81 -8.49 -22.47
CA ILE A 233 14.50 -9.11 -22.64
C ILE A 233 14.14 -9.93 -21.37
N PRO A 234 12.98 -9.71 -20.73
CA PRO A 234 12.60 -10.45 -19.52
C PRO A 234 12.61 -11.97 -19.72
N ALA A 235 13.20 -12.69 -18.75
CA ALA A 235 13.44 -14.13 -18.86
C ALA A 235 12.16 -14.98 -19.05
N PHE A 236 11.01 -14.51 -18.55
CA PHE A 236 9.74 -15.21 -18.75
C PHE A 236 9.23 -15.17 -20.20
N LEU A 237 9.59 -14.14 -20.98
CA LEU A 237 9.24 -14.05 -22.40
C LEU A 237 10.17 -14.92 -23.24
N ARG A 238 11.46 -14.98 -22.88
CA ARG A 238 12.44 -15.90 -23.50
C ARG A 238 12.05 -17.37 -23.29
N LYS A 239 11.70 -17.73 -22.05
CA LYS A 239 11.31 -19.10 -21.69
C LYS A 239 9.97 -19.57 -22.28
N GLN A 240 9.09 -18.64 -22.68
CA GLN A 240 7.85 -18.98 -23.38
C GLN A 240 8.03 -19.06 -24.90
N ALA A 241 9.16 -18.55 -25.41
CA ALA A 241 9.52 -18.54 -26.82
C ALA A 241 10.35 -19.75 -27.24
N ASP A 242 11.13 -20.33 -26.31
CA ASP A 242 11.71 -21.70 -26.39
C ASP A 242 10.62 -22.78 -26.27
#